data_AF-A0A4S4A371-F1
#
_entry.id   AF-A0A4S4A371-F1
#
_cell.length_a   1.000
_cell.length_b   1.000
_cell.length_c   1.000
_cell.angle_alpha   90.00
_cell.angle_beta   90.00
_cell.angle_gamma   90.00
#
_symmetry.space_group_name_H-M   'P 1'
#
loop_
_entity.id
_entity.type
_entity.pdbx_description
1 polymer ?
#
loop_
_entity_poly.entity_id
_entity_poly.type
_entity_poly.pdbx_seq_one_letter_code
_entity_poly.pdbx_strand_id
1 'polypeptide(L)'
;MKQYVILAVSLLFTVGMYSQKKKAGGKAPAAKSQTTVLAKADDLTAELIKNKNQQTFYVFRNEKGAKKDTLLVKAIDKALPTDCKITAFKAKDTPLCCITWTEKNVTETKTKNEEALSTYSEIWEPATKTQILSNVQTTTKIKEIVFLDKGQNASETQERMRREGFEFTLTGEGDVILKNKSQESRMTYNPTDKKYVNNVSASAAPAKKKR
;
A
#
# COMPACT_ATOMS: atom_id res chain seq x y z
N MET A 1 9.33 3.57 -94.02
CA MET A 1 9.60 4.86 -94.68
C MET A 1 8.69 5.89 -94.03
N LYS A 2 9.25 6.85 -93.28
CA LYS A 2 9.42 8.28 -93.69
C LYS A 2 8.04 8.91 -94.01
N GLN A 3 7.53 9.99 -93.40
CA GLN A 3 8.10 11.11 -92.65
C GLN A 3 6.92 12.03 -92.20
N TYR A 4 7.04 12.62 -91.00
CA TYR A 4 6.75 14.04 -90.64
C TYR A 4 5.31 14.62 -90.76
N VAL A 5 4.75 15.19 -89.66
CA VAL A 5 4.65 16.66 -89.35
C VAL A 5 3.20 17.15 -89.62
N ILE A 6 2.40 17.80 -88.75
CA ILE A 6 2.58 18.96 -87.86
C ILE A 6 1.27 19.22 -87.04
N LEU A 7 1.39 19.89 -85.87
CA LEU A 7 0.41 20.75 -85.12
C LEU A 7 -1.03 20.21 -84.82
N ALA A 8 -1.65 20.43 -83.67
CA ALA A 8 -1.54 21.55 -82.74
C ALA A 8 -2.25 21.21 -81.41
N VAL A 9 -1.76 21.84 -80.32
CA VAL A 9 -2.52 22.21 -79.10
C VAL A 9 -2.95 21.06 -78.17
N SER A 10 -2.14 20.84 -77.13
CA SER A 10 -2.62 20.74 -75.74
C SER A 10 -1.43 20.85 -74.78
N LEU A 11 -0.83 22.04 -74.75
CA LEU A 11 -0.17 22.53 -73.55
C LEU A 11 -1.23 22.69 -72.46
N LEU A 12 -1.04 22.07 -71.29
CA LEU A 12 -0.80 22.81 -70.05
C LEU A 12 -0.59 21.83 -68.88
N PHE A 13 0.56 22.02 -68.25
CA PHE A 13 1.09 21.30 -67.10
C PHE A 13 0.42 21.73 -65.78
N THR A 14 0.23 20.74 -64.90
CA THR A 14 0.43 20.75 -63.43
C THR A 14 -0.08 21.94 -62.59
N VAL A 15 -1.05 21.65 -61.71
CA VAL A 15 -1.16 22.26 -60.37
C VAL A 15 -1.75 21.23 -59.40
N GLY A 16 -1.20 21.20 -58.19
CA GLY A 16 -1.17 20.04 -57.30
C GLY A 16 -2.47 19.73 -56.54
N MET A 17 -2.73 18.43 -56.40
CA MET A 17 -3.61 17.89 -55.38
C MET A 17 -2.92 18.01 -54.01
N TYR A 18 -3.21 19.08 -53.27
CA TYR A 18 -3.00 19.10 -51.82
C TYR A 18 -4.15 18.35 -51.15
N SER A 19 -3.97 17.05 -50.92
CA SER A 19 -4.77 16.32 -49.93
C SER A 19 -4.32 16.78 -48.54
N GLN A 20 -4.97 17.80 -47.98
CA GLN A 20 -4.87 18.06 -46.55
C GLN A 20 -5.56 16.91 -45.84
N LYS A 21 -4.77 15.90 -45.44
CA LYS A 21 -5.13 14.99 -44.34
C LYS A 21 -5.58 15.88 -43.19
N LYS A 22 -6.89 15.89 -42.90
CA LYS A 22 -7.37 16.35 -41.59
C LYS A 22 -6.53 15.63 -40.55
N LYS A 23 -5.74 16.38 -39.79
CA LYS A 23 -5.10 15.88 -38.58
C LYS A 23 -6.20 15.18 -37.80
N ALA A 24 -6.08 13.86 -37.64
CA ALA A 24 -6.79 13.17 -36.58
C ALA A 24 -6.54 13.99 -35.33
N GLY A 25 -7.61 14.52 -34.73
CA GLY A 25 -7.54 15.20 -33.46
C GLY A 25 -6.73 14.31 -32.54
N GLY A 26 -5.55 14.79 -32.13
CA GLY A 26 -4.69 14.05 -31.23
C GLY A 26 -5.54 13.69 -30.04
N LYS A 27 -5.76 12.39 -29.80
CA LYS A 27 -6.23 11.93 -28.50
C LYS A 27 -5.33 12.63 -27.50
N ALA A 28 -5.92 13.43 -26.61
CA ALA A 28 -5.19 14.01 -25.50
C ALA A 28 -4.31 12.91 -24.91
N PRO A 29 -3.00 13.16 -24.69
CA PRO A 29 -2.12 12.13 -24.17
C PRO A 29 -2.78 11.56 -22.92
N ALA A 30 -3.00 10.25 -22.91
CA ALA A 30 -3.56 9.57 -21.74
C ALA A 30 -2.79 10.06 -20.52
N ALA A 31 -3.50 10.63 -19.54
CA ALA A 31 -2.88 11.19 -18.35
C ALA A 31 -1.91 10.15 -17.78
N LYS A 32 -0.60 10.45 -17.81
CA LYS A 32 0.42 9.52 -17.36
C LYS A 32 0.16 9.21 -15.89
N SER A 33 0.06 7.92 -15.57
CA SER A 33 -0.05 7.44 -14.19
C SER A 33 1.11 7.98 -13.37
N GLN A 34 0.82 8.71 -12.29
CA GLN A 34 1.85 9.23 -11.41
C GLN A 34 2.26 8.12 -10.42
N THR A 35 3.55 7.79 -10.39
CA THR A 35 4.10 6.74 -9.52
C THR A 35 5.05 7.35 -8.51
N THR A 36 4.87 7.01 -7.24
CA THR A 36 5.76 7.39 -6.14
C THR A 36 6.30 6.13 -5.49
N VAL A 37 7.63 5.97 -5.45
CA VAL A 37 8.26 4.86 -4.72
C VAL A 37 8.30 5.21 -3.24
N LEU A 38 7.75 4.34 -2.39
CA LEU A 38 7.74 4.50 -0.93
C LEU A 38 8.86 3.71 -0.25
N ALA A 39 9.24 2.54 -0.79
CA ALA A 39 10.34 1.72 -0.27
C ALA A 39 10.92 0.82 -1.36
N LYS A 40 12.17 0.37 -1.18
CA LYS A 40 12.83 -0.64 -2.01
C LYS A 40 13.65 -1.58 -1.14
N ALA A 41 13.67 -2.85 -1.49
CA ALA A 41 14.58 -3.84 -0.92
C ALA A 41 14.84 -4.92 -1.96
N ASP A 42 16.10 -5.15 -2.33
CA ASP A 42 16.50 -6.10 -3.38
C ASP A 42 15.72 -5.90 -4.69
N ASP A 43 14.95 -6.90 -5.12
CA ASP A 43 14.08 -6.87 -6.28
C ASP A 43 12.66 -6.36 -5.97
N LEU A 44 12.34 -6.02 -4.72
CA LEU A 44 11.03 -5.54 -4.31
C LEU A 44 10.94 -4.01 -4.27
N THR A 45 9.82 -3.47 -4.74
CA THR A 45 9.50 -2.04 -4.67
C THR A 45 8.08 -1.81 -4.18
N ALA A 46 7.94 -0.98 -3.13
CA ALA A 46 6.64 -0.49 -2.68
C ALA A 46 6.35 0.83 -3.40
N GLU A 47 5.23 0.90 -4.11
CA GLU A 47 4.88 2.00 -5.00
C GLU A 47 3.44 2.45 -4.76
N LEU A 48 3.24 3.76 -4.68
CA LEU A 48 1.93 4.40 -4.75
C LEU A 48 1.68 4.80 -6.20
N ILE A 49 0.65 4.24 -6.81
CA ILE A 49 0.25 4.57 -8.20
C ILE A 49 -1.08 5.33 -8.16
N LYS A 50 -1.07 6.54 -8.73
CA LYS A 50 -2.27 7.37 -8.91
C LYS A 50 -2.75 7.29 -10.36
N ASN A 51 -3.97 6.81 -10.52
CA ASN A 51 -4.70 6.75 -11.78
C ASN A 51 -5.97 7.61 -11.66
N LYS A 52 -5.93 8.82 -12.23
CA LYS A 52 -7.01 9.82 -12.11
C LYS A 52 -7.33 10.09 -10.62
N ASN A 53 -8.46 9.56 -10.14
CA ASN A 53 -8.98 9.75 -8.78
C ASN A 53 -8.76 8.53 -7.88
N GLN A 54 -8.15 7.46 -8.39
CA GLN A 54 -7.83 6.26 -7.63
C GLN A 54 -6.34 6.25 -7.29
N GLN A 55 -6.04 5.99 -6.03
CA GLN A 55 -4.69 5.72 -5.56
C GLN A 55 -4.66 4.29 -5.04
N THR A 56 -3.65 3.54 -5.49
CA THR A 56 -3.46 2.15 -5.10
C THR A 56 -2.03 1.98 -4.64
N PHE A 57 -1.88 1.36 -3.48
CA PHE A 57 -0.60 0.92 -2.95
C PHE A 57 -0.28 -0.46 -3.52
N TYR A 58 0.90 -0.57 -4.10
CA TYR A 58 1.42 -1.80 -4.67
C TYR A 58 2.74 -2.16 -4.02
N VAL A 59 2.98 -3.46 -3.89
CA VAL A 59 4.34 -3.98 -3.80
C VAL A 59 4.61 -4.85 -5.01
N PHE A 60 5.64 -4.49 -5.76
CA PHE A 60 6.07 -5.21 -6.96
C PHE A 60 7.35 -5.97 -6.69
N ARG A 61 7.51 -7.08 -7.43
CA ARG A 61 8.78 -7.75 -7.66
C ARG A 61 9.28 -7.41 -9.06
N ASN A 62 10.50 -6.89 -9.12
CA ASN A 62 11.18 -6.37 -10.30
C ASN A 62 12.47 -7.14 -10.53
N GLU A 63 12.34 -8.39 -10.95
CA GLU A 63 13.48 -9.16 -11.42
C GLU A 63 14.03 -8.55 -12.72
N LYS A 64 15.36 -8.46 -12.83
CA LYS A 64 16.00 -7.91 -14.04
C LYS A 64 15.63 -8.76 -15.26
N GLY A 65 15.04 -8.12 -16.27
CA GLY A 65 14.64 -8.77 -17.52
C GLY A 65 13.24 -9.41 -17.48
N ALA A 66 12.55 -9.39 -16.34
CA ALA A 66 11.18 -9.85 -16.22
C ALA A 66 10.16 -8.69 -16.23
N LYS A 67 8.89 -9.02 -16.49
CA LYS A 67 7.79 -8.07 -16.26
C LYS A 67 7.61 -7.85 -14.76
N LYS A 68 7.27 -6.62 -14.36
CA LYS A 68 6.89 -6.32 -12.97
C LYS A 68 5.80 -7.28 -12.52
N ASP A 69 6.04 -7.97 -11.42
CA ASP A 69 5.08 -8.90 -10.85
C ASP A 69 4.48 -8.31 -9.57
N THR A 70 3.19 -8.49 -9.36
CA THR A 70 2.47 -7.87 -8.24
C THR A 70 2.43 -8.82 -7.05
N LEU A 71 2.96 -8.38 -5.92
CA LEU A 71 2.93 -9.11 -4.65
C LEU A 71 1.76 -8.68 -3.78
N LEU A 72 1.60 -7.37 -3.58
CA LEU A 72 0.54 -6.77 -2.76
C LEU A 72 -0.20 -5.72 -3.57
N VAL A 73 -1.53 -5.67 -3.40
CA VAL A 73 -2.38 -4.59 -3.91
C VAL A 73 -3.34 -4.16 -2.80
N LYS A 74 -3.30 -2.87 -2.45
CA LYS A 74 -4.26 -2.25 -1.53
C LYS A 74 -4.82 -0.98 -2.16
N ALA A 75 -6.13 -0.96 -2.40
CA ALA A 75 -6.82 0.27 -2.75
C ALA A 75 -6.75 1.25 -1.56
N ILE A 76 -6.49 2.52 -1.84
CA ILE A 76 -6.48 3.56 -0.80
C ILE A 76 -7.83 4.25 -0.80
N ASP A 77 -8.50 4.14 0.34
CA ASP A 77 -9.82 4.67 0.61
C ASP A 77 -9.77 6.02 1.36
N LYS A 78 -8.87 6.14 2.34
CA LYS A 78 -8.78 7.32 3.21
C LYS A 78 -7.34 7.82 3.38
N ALA A 79 -6.50 7.03 4.05
CA ALA A 79 -5.16 7.43 4.46
C ALA A 79 -4.10 6.83 3.52
N LEU A 80 -3.17 7.68 3.08
CA LEU A 80 -2.01 7.25 2.30
C LEU A 80 -1.03 6.48 3.19
N PRO A 81 -0.44 5.37 2.69
CA PRO A 81 0.67 4.71 3.36
C PRO A 81 1.89 5.62 3.50
N THR A 82 2.43 5.68 4.71
CA THR A 82 3.67 6.36 5.06
C THR A 82 4.63 5.40 5.76
N ASP A 83 5.87 5.83 6.00
CA ASP A 83 6.89 5.04 6.71
C ASP A 83 7.05 3.60 6.21
N CYS A 84 6.87 3.39 4.89
CA CYS A 84 6.92 2.07 4.29
C CYS A 84 8.31 1.46 4.42
N LYS A 85 8.38 0.18 4.81
CA LYS A 85 9.62 -0.61 4.84
C LYS A 85 9.36 -2.00 4.30
N ILE A 86 10.35 -2.52 3.58
CA ILE A 86 10.40 -3.92 3.15
C ILE A 86 11.65 -4.52 3.79
N THR A 87 11.48 -5.61 4.53
CA THR A 87 12.57 -6.32 5.20
C THR A 87 12.56 -7.76 4.72
N ALA A 88 13.56 -8.12 3.91
CA ALA A 88 13.79 -9.51 3.52
C ALA A 88 14.36 -10.30 4.70
N PHE A 89 13.92 -11.54 4.87
CA PHE A 89 14.43 -12.44 5.91
C PHE A 89 14.25 -13.91 5.49
N LYS A 90 14.85 -14.82 6.26
CA LYS A 90 14.60 -16.26 6.12
C LYS A 90 14.01 -16.78 7.41
N ALA A 91 13.00 -17.63 7.30
CA ALA A 91 12.48 -18.41 8.42
C ALA A 91 12.58 -19.89 8.05
N LYS A 92 13.40 -20.66 8.77
CA LYS A 92 13.70 -22.07 8.46
C LYS A 92 14.03 -22.27 6.97
N ASP A 93 15.01 -21.50 6.50
CA ASP A 93 15.50 -21.46 5.11
C ASP A 93 14.50 -20.99 4.04
N THR A 94 13.23 -20.75 4.39
CA THR A 94 12.23 -20.21 3.46
C THR A 94 12.41 -18.69 3.33
N PRO A 95 12.66 -18.16 2.12
CA PRO A 95 12.77 -16.72 1.89
C PRO A 95 11.41 -16.04 2.01
N LEU A 96 11.30 -15.07 2.92
CA LEU A 96 10.10 -14.29 3.17
C LEU A 96 10.45 -12.80 3.16
N CYS A 97 9.43 -11.95 3.03
CA CYS A 97 9.58 -10.52 3.27
C CYS A 97 8.50 -10.01 4.22
N CYS A 98 8.88 -9.05 5.06
CA CYS A 98 7.97 -8.31 5.92
C CYS A 98 7.79 -6.91 5.34
N ILE A 99 6.54 -6.55 5.06
CA ILE A 99 6.15 -5.24 4.53
C ILE A 99 5.42 -4.51 5.66
N THR A 100 5.91 -3.34 6.03
CA THR A 100 5.30 -2.51 7.07
C THR A 100 5.03 -1.11 6.54
N TRP A 101 3.94 -0.50 6.99
CA TRP A 101 3.62 0.90 6.71
C TRP A 101 2.69 1.45 7.78
N THR A 102 2.57 2.78 7.81
CA THR A 102 1.66 3.49 8.70
C THR A 102 0.56 4.18 7.91
N GLU A 103 -0.62 4.31 8.50
CA GLU A 103 -1.73 5.12 7.97
C GLU A 103 -2.25 6.01 9.09
N LYS A 104 -2.22 7.33 8.88
CA LYS A 104 -2.80 8.32 9.79
C LYS A 104 -4.18 8.73 9.31
N ASN A 105 -5.19 8.52 10.15
CA ASN A 105 -6.55 9.01 9.95
C ASN A 105 -6.86 10.06 11.02
N VAL A 106 -7.39 11.22 10.60
CA VAL A 106 -7.86 12.28 11.50
C VAL A 106 -9.35 12.44 11.28
N THR A 107 -10.12 12.36 12.36
CA THR A 107 -11.55 12.64 12.36
C THR A 107 -11.80 13.79 13.32
N GLU A 108 -12.33 14.89 12.79
CA GLU A 108 -12.60 16.10 13.57
C GLU A 108 -14.07 16.49 13.48
N THR A 109 -14.63 16.83 14.63
CA THR A 109 -15.97 17.37 14.83
C THR A 109 -15.87 18.56 15.76
N LYS A 110 -16.96 19.32 15.93
CA LYS A 110 -16.98 20.49 16.81
C LYS A 110 -16.53 20.20 18.25
N THR A 111 -16.83 19.01 18.77
CA THR A 111 -16.58 18.63 20.17
C THR A 111 -15.54 17.53 20.31
N LYS A 112 -15.01 16.98 19.22
CA LYS A 112 -14.17 15.79 19.29
C LYS A 112 -13.17 15.74 18.15
N ASN A 113 -11.92 15.47 18.49
CA ASN A 113 -10.84 15.20 17.56
C ASN A 113 -10.24 13.83 17.87
N GLU A 114 -10.16 12.96 16.86
CA GLU A 114 -9.55 11.65 16.92
C GLU A 114 -8.42 11.53 15.90
N GLU A 115 -7.20 11.31 16.38
CA GLU A 115 -6.05 10.95 15.55
C GLU A 115 -5.73 9.47 15.73
N ALA A 116 -6.04 8.67 14.71
CA ALA A 116 -5.71 7.25 14.66
C ALA A 116 -4.46 7.02 13.80
N LEU A 117 -3.42 6.43 14.40
CA LEU A 117 -2.25 5.91 13.69
C LEU A 117 -2.33 4.38 13.67
N SER A 118 -2.51 3.81 12.49
CA SER A 118 -2.48 2.37 12.25
C SER A 118 -1.12 1.96 11.69
N THR A 119 -0.51 0.95 12.28
CA THR A 119 0.70 0.30 11.79
C THR A 119 0.33 -1.07 11.24
N TYR A 120 0.58 -1.27 9.96
CA TYR A 120 0.37 -2.52 9.27
C TYR A 120 1.67 -3.30 9.20
N SER A 121 1.60 -4.61 9.37
CA SER A 121 2.72 -5.52 9.23
C SER A 121 2.26 -6.78 8.55
N GLU A 122 2.79 -7.06 7.36
CA GLU A 122 2.41 -8.22 6.57
C GLU A 122 3.64 -9.01 6.17
N ILE A 123 3.59 -10.33 6.37
CA ILE A 123 4.63 -11.24 5.91
C ILE A 123 4.14 -11.95 4.65
N TRP A 124 4.98 -11.96 3.63
CA TRP A 124 4.70 -12.56 2.34
C TRP A 124 5.81 -13.55 1.94
N GLU A 125 5.43 -14.59 1.21
CA GLU A 125 6.34 -15.45 0.46
C GLU A 125 6.39 -14.96 -0.99
N PRO A 126 7.46 -14.25 -1.42
CA PRO A 126 7.48 -13.59 -2.73
C PRO A 126 7.44 -14.56 -3.91
N ALA A 127 7.96 -15.78 -3.74
CA ALA A 127 8.00 -16.79 -4.79
C ALA A 127 6.59 -17.27 -5.19
N THR A 128 5.70 -17.45 -4.21
CA THR A 128 4.33 -17.93 -4.43
C THR A 128 3.27 -16.85 -4.31
N LYS A 129 3.68 -15.61 -3.99
CA LYS A 129 2.79 -14.45 -3.78
C LYS A 129 1.74 -14.73 -2.70
N THR A 130 2.15 -15.41 -1.65
CA THR A 130 1.23 -15.83 -0.59
C THR A 130 1.42 -14.92 0.61
N GLN A 131 0.33 -14.32 1.09
CA GLN A 131 0.33 -13.64 2.38
C GLN A 131 0.32 -14.69 3.49
N ILE A 132 1.37 -14.70 4.30
CA ILE A 132 1.58 -15.69 5.36
C ILE A 132 0.98 -15.19 6.68
N LEU A 133 1.10 -13.88 6.94
CA LEU A 133 0.58 -13.24 8.15
C LEU A 133 0.23 -11.78 7.85
N SER A 134 -0.83 -11.28 8.47
CA SER A 134 -1.17 -9.85 8.49
C SER A 134 -1.52 -9.45 9.92
N ASN A 135 -1.03 -8.28 10.34
CA ASN A 135 -1.33 -7.68 11.63
C ASN A 135 -1.53 -6.17 11.47
N VAL A 136 -2.48 -5.64 12.25
CA VAL A 136 -2.72 -4.20 12.34
C VAL A 136 -2.76 -3.81 13.82
N GLN A 137 -1.96 -2.81 14.18
CA GLN A 137 -2.00 -2.16 15.48
C GLN A 137 -2.48 -0.73 15.30
N THR A 138 -3.45 -0.28 16.09
CA THR A 138 -3.94 1.09 16.01
C THR A 138 -3.80 1.79 17.35
N THR A 139 -3.20 2.99 17.35
CA THR A 139 -3.24 3.91 18.48
C THR A 139 -4.09 5.11 18.12
N THR A 140 -5.16 5.35 18.87
CA THR A 140 -6.04 6.50 18.71
C THR A 140 -5.85 7.47 19.87
N LYS A 141 -5.45 8.70 19.58
CA LYS A 141 -5.50 9.83 20.52
C LYS A 141 -6.84 10.53 20.34
N ILE A 142 -7.60 10.67 21.42
CA ILE A 142 -8.93 11.26 21.42
C ILE A 142 -8.89 12.47 22.34
N LYS A 143 -9.25 13.64 21.79
CA LYS A 143 -9.52 14.88 22.53
C LYS A 143 -10.99 15.21 22.39
N GLU A 144 -11.70 15.32 23.51
CA GLU A 144 -13.15 15.48 23.54
C GLU A 144 -13.54 16.62 24.48
N ILE A 145 -14.37 17.54 24.00
CA ILE A 145 -15.01 18.57 24.80
C ILE A 145 -16.28 17.96 25.38
N VAL A 146 -16.33 17.84 26.70
CA VAL A 146 -17.48 17.32 27.43
C VAL A 146 -18.16 18.49 28.13
N PHE A 147 -19.44 18.71 27.82
CA PHE A 147 -20.25 19.73 28.49
C PHE A 147 -20.73 19.21 29.85
N LEU A 148 -20.58 20.05 30.87
CA LEU A 148 -20.94 19.72 32.25
C LEU A 148 -22.41 20.00 32.57
N ASP A 149 -23.08 20.79 31.73
CA ASP A 149 -24.49 21.12 31.84
C ASP A 149 -25.22 21.01 30.48
N LYS A 150 -26.54 20.82 30.52
CA LYS A 150 -27.39 20.70 29.32
C LYS A 150 -27.38 21.97 28.46
N GLY A 151 -27.14 23.13 29.06
CA GLY A 151 -27.07 24.41 28.36
C GLY A 151 -25.72 24.67 27.70
N GLN A 152 -24.74 23.76 27.84
CA GLN A 152 -23.38 23.92 27.29
C GLN A 152 -22.66 25.18 27.77
N ASN A 153 -22.97 25.65 28.98
CA ASN A 153 -22.39 26.87 29.55
C ASN A 153 -21.03 26.61 30.21
N ALA A 154 -20.78 25.37 30.63
CA ALA A 154 -19.52 24.90 31.16
C ALA A 154 -19.07 23.63 30.42
N SER A 155 -17.77 23.55 30.14
CA SER A 155 -17.16 22.37 29.52
C SER A 155 -15.78 22.10 30.08
N GLU A 156 -15.34 20.86 29.87
CA GLU A 156 -13.96 20.45 30.10
C GLU A 156 -13.44 19.72 28.86
N THR A 157 -12.11 19.67 28.73
CA THR A 157 -11.45 18.87 27.69
C THR A 157 -10.92 17.60 28.31
N GLN A 158 -11.38 16.46 27.81
CA GLN A 158 -10.88 15.14 28.18
C GLN A 158 -9.95 14.62 27.09
N GLU A 159 -8.80 14.09 27.50
CA GLU A 159 -7.87 13.39 26.62
C GLU A 159 -7.78 11.92 27.02
N ARG A 160 -7.87 11.03 26.02
CA ARG A 160 -7.66 9.59 26.23
C ARG A 160 -6.91 8.97 25.07
N MET A 161 -6.22 7.87 25.36
CA MET A 161 -5.52 7.07 24.36
C MET A 161 -6.08 5.66 24.33
N ARG A 162 -6.54 5.24 23.16
CA ARG A 162 -6.98 3.86 22.90
C ARG A 162 -5.90 3.15 22.09
N ARG A 163 -5.61 1.90 22.44
CA ARG A 163 -4.71 1.03 21.67
C ARG A 163 -5.45 -0.27 21.35
N GLU A 164 -5.43 -0.65 20.09
CA GLU A 164 -6.13 -1.81 19.54
C GLU A 164 -5.15 -2.67 18.72
N GLY A 165 -5.45 -3.97 18.62
CA GLY A 165 -4.57 -4.93 17.96
C GLY A 165 -3.34 -5.32 18.78
N PHE A 166 -2.36 -5.90 18.10
CA PHE A 166 -1.11 -6.36 18.69
C PHE A 166 0.07 -5.61 18.08
N GLU A 167 1.00 -5.19 18.92
CA GLU A 167 2.32 -4.75 18.50
C GLU A 167 3.05 -5.94 17.88
N PHE A 168 3.53 -5.75 16.66
CA PHE A 168 4.23 -6.77 15.88
C PHE A 168 5.73 -6.61 16.04
N THR A 169 6.43 -7.70 16.29
CA THR A 169 7.91 -7.77 16.25
C THR A 169 8.34 -8.98 15.46
N LEU A 170 9.26 -8.77 14.51
CA LEU A 170 9.95 -9.84 13.78
C LEU A 170 11.34 -10.04 14.38
N THR A 171 11.67 -11.25 14.79
CA THR A 171 13.00 -11.58 15.32
C THR A 171 13.99 -11.85 14.19
N GLY A 172 15.30 -11.84 14.48
CA GLY A 172 16.33 -12.20 13.51
C GLY A 172 16.25 -13.65 13.01
N GLU A 173 15.62 -14.54 13.76
CA GLU A 173 15.38 -15.94 13.39
C GLU A 173 14.12 -16.13 12.53
N GLY A 174 13.34 -15.06 12.34
CA GLY A 174 12.10 -15.09 11.56
C GLY A 174 10.85 -15.46 12.37
N ASP A 175 10.93 -15.51 13.70
CA ASP A 175 9.77 -15.65 14.58
C ASP A 175 9.00 -14.32 14.68
N VAL A 176 7.69 -14.43 14.92
CA VAL A 176 6.81 -13.29 15.14
C VAL A 176 6.36 -13.23 16.59
N ILE A 177 6.44 -12.05 17.20
CA ILE A 177 5.84 -11.76 18.49
C ILE A 177 4.71 -10.77 18.29
N LEU A 178 3.52 -11.12 18.78
CA LEU A 178 2.34 -10.27 18.81
C LEU A 178 2.01 -9.95 20.26
N LYS A 179 2.11 -8.68 20.64
CA LYS A 179 1.95 -8.25 22.04
C LYS A 179 0.91 -7.16 22.20
N ASN A 180 0.06 -7.28 23.21
CA ASN A 180 -0.77 -6.19 23.71
C ASN A 180 -0.65 -6.10 25.23
N LYS A 181 -1.47 -5.25 25.87
CA LYS A 181 -1.41 -5.04 27.32
C LYS A 181 -1.69 -6.30 28.16
N SER A 182 -2.45 -7.25 27.60
CA SER A 182 -2.96 -8.43 28.33
C SER A 182 -2.37 -9.76 27.86
N GLN A 183 -1.81 -9.80 26.65
CA GLN A 183 -1.46 -11.02 25.96
C GLN A 183 -0.16 -10.84 25.18
N GLU A 184 0.63 -11.90 25.11
CA GLU A 184 1.79 -12.01 24.25
C GLU A 184 1.73 -13.39 23.58
N SER A 185 1.82 -13.42 22.26
CA SER A 185 1.95 -14.66 21.49
C SER A 185 3.27 -14.65 20.74
N ARG A 186 3.99 -15.76 20.81
CA ARG A 186 5.18 -16.01 20.00
C ARG A 186 4.85 -17.10 18.99
N MET A 187 5.06 -16.79 17.72
CA MET A 187 4.74 -17.65 16.60
C MET A 187 6.00 -18.00 15.83
N THR A 188 6.13 -19.26 15.46
CA THR A 188 7.22 -19.75 14.61
C THR A 188 6.67 -20.17 13.26
N TYR A 189 7.43 -19.91 12.19
CA TYR A 189 7.03 -20.32 10.85
C TYR A 189 7.11 -21.84 10.70
N ASN A 190 6.06 -22.43 10.12
CA ASN A 190 6.03 -23.81 9.67
C ASN A 190 6.11 -23.83 8.12
N PRO A 191 7.22 -24.28 7.51
CA PRO A 191 7.40 -24.27 6.07
C PRO A 191 6.54 -25.31 5.35
N THR A 192 6.17 -26.40 6.03
CA THR A 192 5.28 -27.44 5.47
C THR A 192 3.87 -26.89 5.31
N ASP A 193 3.38 -26.19 6.32
CA ASP A 193 2.02 -25.63 6.35
C ASP A 193 1.94 -24.20 5.79
N LYS A 194 3.09 -23.59 5.48
CA LYS A 194 3.23 -22.20 5.03
C LYS A 194 2.51 -21.19 5.94
N LYS A 195 2.59 -21.37 7.25
CA LYS A 195 1.90 -20.52 8.23
C LYS A 195 2.72 -20.33 9.49
N TYR A 196 2.47 -19.23 10.20
CA TYR A 196 2.94 -19.07 11.56
C TYR A 196 2.06 -19.86 12.53
N VAL A 197 2.68 -20.63 13.42
CA VAL A 197 2.00 -21.39 14.46
C VAL A 197 2.41 -20.87 15.83
N ASN A 198 1.45 -20.72 16.74
CA ASN A 198 1.75 -20.33 18.12
C ASN A 198 2.61 -21.42 18.76
N ASN A 199 3.76 -21.04 19.29
CA ASN A 199 4.45 -21.88 20.27
C ASN A 199 3.61 -21.78 21.54
N VAL A 200 2.97 -22.86 21.96
CA VAL A 200 2.28 -22.91 23.24
C VAL A 200 3.35 -22.89 24.34
N SER A 201 3.85 -21.72 24.70
CA SER A 201 4.32 -21.49 26.05
C SER A 201 3.11 -21.05 26.86
N ALA A 202 2.51 -22.01 27.56
CA ALA A 202 1.48 -21.77 28.55
C ALA A 202 2.02 -20.82 29.63
N SER A 203 1.84 -19.51 29.46
CA SER A 203 1.92 -18.58 30.59
C SER A 203 0.56 -18.60 31.28
N ALA A 204 0.35 -19.60 32.14
CA ALA A 204 -0.67 -19.52 33.16
C ALA A 204 -0.32 -18.30 34.04
N ALA A 205 -1.10 -17.24 33.93
CA ALA A 205 -1.02 -16.15 34.90
C ALA A 205 -1.19 -16.75 36.31
N PRO A 206 -0.34 -16.41 37.29
CA PRO A 206 -0.48 -16.94 38.63
C PRO A 206 -1.83 -16.49 39.17
N ALA A 207 -2.66 -17.46 39.55
CA ALA A 207 -3.96 -17.21 40.17
C ALA A 207 -3.75 -16.28 41.37
N LYS A 208 -4.31 -15.08 41.33
CA LYS A 208 -4.37 -14.18 42.48
C LYS A 208 -5.05 -14.93 43.63
N LYS A 209 -4.30 -15.30 44.65
CA LYS A 209 -4.87 -15.70 45.95
C LYS A 209 -5.71 -14.54 46.45
N LYS A 210 -7.04 -14.75 46.55
CA LYS A 210 -7.91 -13.88 47.33
C LYS A 210 -7.41 -13.91 48.77
N ARG A 211 -7.09 -12.73 49.30
CA ARG A 211 -7.05 -12.47 50.74
C ARG A 211 -8.42 -12.01 51.17
#